data_AF-A0A3D9BC83-F1
#
_entry.id   AF-A0A3D9BC83-F1
#
_cell.length_a   1.000
_cell.length_b   1.000
_cell.length_c   1.000
_cell.angle_alpha   90.00
_cell.angle_beta   90.00
_cell.angle_gamma   90.00
#
_symmetry.space_group_name_H-M   'P 1'
#
loop_
_entity.id
_entity.type
_entity.pdbx_description
1 polymer ?
#
loop_
_entity_poly.entity_id
_entity_poly.type
_entity_poly.pdbx_seq_one_letter_code
_entity_poly.pdbx_strand_id
1 'polypeptide(L)'
;MKKVSIKKMKELIYSKIQKYDSKMKTFNISFTDHLLPINELISLYELRNHIAKNENTKKNTKQILNDFYLIQKQSYKYIKFVVARYDGISRMFFFSEDYSKIFSDFIFEKLN
;
A
#
# COMPACT_ATOMS: atom_id res chain seq x y z
N MET A 1 0.24 6.05 25.56
CA MET A 1 0.37 4.90 24.63
C MET A 1 1.75 4.27 24.79
N LYS A 2 1.81 3.01 25.23
CA LYS A 2 3.08 2.28 25.42
C LYS A 2 3.74 2.09 24.05
N LYS A 3 5.06 2.35 23.96
CA LYS A 3 5.94 1.93 22.87
C LYS A 3 5.76 0.42 22.62
N VAL A 4 4.75 0.00 21.87
CA VAL A 4 4.96 -1.11 20.93
C VAL A 4 6.07 -0.58 20.06
N SER A 5 7.29 -1.02 20.35
CA SER A 5 8.49 -0.38 19.85
C SER A 5 8.38 -0.28 18.34
N ILE A 6 8.51 0.92 17.78
CA ILE A 6 8.55 1.17 16.33
C ILE A 6 9.49 0.15 15.64
N LYS A 7 10.53 -0.31 16.35
CA LYS A 7 11.40 -1.42 15.97
C LYS A 7 10.65 -2.73 15.67
N LYS A 8 9.80 -3.22 16.58
CA LYS A 8 9.01 -4.45 16.39
C LYS A 8 8.06 -4.34 15.21
N MET A 9 7.44 -3.17 15.03
CA MET A 9 6.56 -2.90 13.89
C MET A 9 7.33 -2.90 12.57
N LYS A 10 8.50 -2.25 12.54
CA LYS A 10 9.43 -2.31 11.39
C LYS A 10 9.82 -3.74 11.07
N GLU A 11 10.25 -4.52 12.05
CA GLU A 11 10.64 -5.93 11.89
C GLU A 11 9.49 -6.78 11.32
N LEU A 12 8.26 -6.58 11.82
CA LEU A 12 7.07 -7.23 11.28
C LEU A 12 6.84 -6.86 9.81
N ILE A 13 6.86 -5.57 9.48
CA ILE A 13 6.66 -5.09 8.10
C ILE A 13 7.75 -5.67 7.17
N TYR A 14 9.02 -5.63 7.58
CA TYR A 14 10.13 -6.23 6.84
C TYR A 14 9.87 -7.72 6.57
N SER A 15 9.54 -8.48 7.62
CA SER A 15 9.25 -9.90 7.46
C SER A 15 8.06 -10.16 6.53
N LYS A 16 7.03 -9.31 6.55
CA LYS A 16 5.84 -9.49 5.72
C LYS A 16 6.12 -9.21 4.25
N ILE A 17 6.87 -8.15 3.95
CA ILE A 17 7.28 -7.83 2.58
C ILE A 17 8.22 -8.92 2.03
N GLN A 18 9.20 -9.39 2.81
CA GLN A 18 10.09 -10.48 2.37
C GLN A 18 9.36 -11.80 2.12
N LYS A 19 8.28 -12.08 2.89
CA LYS A 19 7.43 -13.26 2.64
C LYS A 19 6.54 -13.08 1.42
N TYR A 20 6.08 -11.85 1.18
CA TYR A 20 5.27 -11.51 0.02
C TYR A 20 6.08 -11.56 -1.28
N ASP A 21 7.33 -11.09 -1.24
CA ASP A 21 8.27 -11.13 -2.34
C ASP A 21 9.68 -11.47 -1.84
N SER A 22 10.06 -12.74 -2.01
CA SER A 22 11.35 -13.26 -1.54
C SER A 22 12.56 -12.70 -2.30
N LYS A 23 12.33 -12.03 -3.44
CA LYS A 23 13.40 -11.35 -4.19
C LYS A 23 13.80 -10.03 -3.53
N MET A 24 12.89 -9.40 -2.76
CA MET A 24 13.18 -8.17 -2.02
C MET A 24 14.02 -8.46 -0.76
N LYS A 25 15.31 -8.78 -0.94
CA LYS A 25 16.22 -9.11 0.17
C LYS A 25 16.62 -7.90 1.00
N THR A 26 16.92 -6.78 0.34
CA THR A 26 17.40 -5.55 0.96
C THR A 26 16.59 -4.37 0.44
N PHE A 27 15.87 -3.71 1.34
CA PHE A 27 15.05 -2.54 1.01
C PHE A 27 14.97 -1.63 2.23
N ASN A 28 14.58 -0.37 2.00
CA ASN A 28 14.26 0.58 3.05
C ASN A 28 12.75 0.82 3.07
N ILE A 29 12.14 0.87 4.26
CA ILE A 29 10.71 1.20 4.41
C ILE A 29 10.47 2.60 4.96
N SER A 30 9.42 3.23 4.45
CA SER A 30 8.77 4.41 5.04
C SER A 30 7.31 4.11 5.25
N PHE A 31 6.79 4.36 6.44
CA PHE A 31 5.39 4.13 6.77
C PHE A 31 4.93 5.15 7.80
N THR A 32 3.62 5.34 7.87
CA THR A 32 2.96 6.11 8.92
C THR A 32 2.06 5.18 9.70
N ASP A 33 1.87 5.44 10.99
CA ASP A 33 0.92 4.69 11.81
C ASP A 33 -0.54 5.15 11.61
N HIS A 34 -0.76 6.13 10.72
CA HIS A 34 -2.07 6.66 10.38
C HIS A 34 -2.92 5.61 9.68
N LEU A 35 -4.12 5.39 10.23
CA LEU A 35 -5.18 4.61 9.61
C LEU A 35 -5.86 5.45 8.54
N LEU A 36 -6.11 4.83 7.38
CA LEU A 36 -6.77 5.49 6.26
C LEU A 36 -8.10 4.81 5.97
N PRO A 37 -9.23 5.53 6.08
CA PRO A 37 -10.54 4.97 5.82
C PRO A 37 -10.68 4.52 4.36
N ILE A 38 -11.06 3.26 4.15
CA ILE A 38 -11.17 2.69 2.79
C ILE A 38 -12.21 3.45 1.96
N ASN A 39 -13.33 3.86 2.56
CA ASN A 39 -14.38 4.59 1.85
C ASN A 39 -13.88 5.93 1.29
N GLU A 40 -13.06 6.66 2.06
CA GLU A 40 -12.46 7.91 1.59
C GLU A 40 -11.47 7.67 0.45
N LEU A 41 -10.69 6.60 0.54
CA LEU A 41 -9.76 6.20 -0.52
C LEU A 41 -10.50 5.77 -1.80
N ILE A 42 -11.62 5.06 -1.69
CA ILE A 42 -12.49 4.72 -2.82
C ILE A 42 -12.96 5.99 -3.51
N SER A 43 -13.58 6.92 -2.78
CA SER A 43 -14.06 8.18 -3.37
C SER A 43 -12.95 9.00 -4.02
N LEU A 44 -11.77 9.05 -3.38
CA LEU A 44 -10.60 9.72 -3.94
C LEU A 44 -10.13 9.08 -5.26
N TYR A 45 -10.11 7.75 -5.33
CA TYR A 45 -9.63 7.04 -6.51
C TYR A 45 -10.68 6.95 -7.63
N GLU A 46 -11.98 6.98 -7.32
CA GLU A 46 -13.04 7.22 -8.29
C GLU A 46 -12.84 8.57 -8.99
N LEU A 47 -12.62 9.64 -8.22
CA LEU A 47 -12.34 10.97 -8.76
C LEU A 47 -11.05 10.97 -9.60
N ARG A 48 -9.95 10.41 -9.07
CA ARG A 48 -8.67 10.33 -9.80
C ARG A 48 -8.79 9.56 -11.10
N ASN A 49 -9.54 8.47 -11.11
CA ASN A 49 -9.78 7.68 -12.31
C ASN A 49 -10.61 8.44 -13.35
N HIS A 50 -11.62 9.18 -12.89
CA HIS A 50 -12.48 9.99 -13.74
C HIS A 50 -11.71 11.13 -14.44
N ILE A 51 -10.83 11.82 -13.71
CA ILE A 51 -10.05 12.95 -14.25
C ILE A 51 -8.74 12.54 -14.93
N ALA A 52 -8.40 11.26 -14.96
CA ALA A 52 -7.15 10.77 -15.56
C ALA A 52 -7.14 11.02 -17.07
N LYS A 53 -6.19 11.84 -17.53
CA LYS A 53 -6.08 12.24 -18.95
C LYS A 53 -5.41 11.20 -19.85
N ASN A 54 -4.55 10.34 -19.29
CA ASN A 54 -3.85 9.31 -20.06
C ASN A 54 -4.32 7.91 -19.66
N GLU A 55 -4.32 7.00 -20.63
CA GLU A 55 -4.85 5.64 -20.48
C GLU A 55 -4.08 4.83 -19.43
N ASN A 56 -2.75 5.00 -19.34
CA ASN A 56 -1.95 4.28 -18.35
C ASN A 56 -2.32 4.69 -16.92
N THR A 57 -2.47 5.98 -16.66
CA THR A 57 -2.93 6.51 -15.36
C THR A 57 -4.35 6.05 -15.07
N LYS A 58 -5.23 6.04 -16.08
CA LYS A 58 -6.59 5.52 -15.92
C LYS A 58 -6.60 4.03 -15.58
N LYS A 59 -5.76 3.22 -16.23
CA LYS A 59 -5.60 1.80 -15.92
C LYS A 59 -5.08 1.59 -14.50
N ASN A 60 -4.00 2.29 -14.11
CA ASN A 60 -3.38 2.15 -12.80
C ASN A 60 -4.31 2.60 -11.66
N THR A 61 -4.96 3.76 -11.82
CA THR A 61 -5.95 4.23 -10.83
C THR A 61 -7.16 3.30 -10.74
N LYS A 62 -7.62 2.73 -11.86
CA LYS A 62 -8.72 1.75 -11.85
C LYS A 62 -8.33 0.46 -11.14
N GLN A 63 -7.10 -0.02 -11.33
CA GLN A 63 -6.59 -1.19 -10.63
C GLN A 63 -6.56 -0.96 -9.11
N ILE A 64 -5.98 0.16 -8.66
CA ILE A 64 -5.94 0.50 -7.23
C ILE A 64 -7.37 0.65 -6.65
N LEU A 65 -8.27 1.28 -7.40
CA LEU A 65 -9.67 1.40 -7.00
C LEU A 65 -10.35 0.03 -6.83
N ASN A 66 -10.12 -0.90 -7.77
CA ASN A 66 -10.64 -2.25 -7.69
C ASN A 66 -10.11 -3.00 -6.45
N ASP A 67 -8.82 -2.84 -6.15
CA ASP A 67 -8.23 -3.40 -4.93
C ASP A 67 -8.92 -2.88 -3.68
N PHE A 68 -9.20 -1.57 -3.60
CA PHE A 68 -9.92 -1.00 -2.46
C PHE A 68 -11.33 -1.55 -2.29
N TYR A 69 -12.08 -1.75 -3.38
CA TYR A 69 -13.38 -2.45 -3.28
C TYR A 69 -13.23 -3.90 -2.80
N LEU A 70 -12.19 -4.62 -3.23
CA LEU A 70 -11.95 -5.99 -2.77
C LEU A 70 -11.60 -6.04 -1.28
N ILE A 71 -10.86 -5.05 -0.77
CA ILE A 71 -10.55 -4.95 0.65
C ILE A 71 -11.80 -4.57 1.45
N GLN A 72 -12.61 -3.63 0.95
CA GLN A 72 -13.89 -3.24 1.56
C GLN A 72 -14.85 -4.44 1.68
N LYS A 73 -14.94 -5.29 0.64
CA LYS A 73 -15.74 -6.53 0.64
C LYS A 73 -15.30 -7.55 1.67
N GLN A 74 -14.04 -7.50 2.12
CA GLN A 74 -13.52 -8.32 3.21
C GLN A 74 -13.80 -7.71 4.61
N SER A 75 -14.68 -6.71 4.69
CA SER A 75 -15.10 -6.03 5.93
C SER A 75 -14.01 -5.22 6.65
N TYR A 76 -12.91 -4.89 5.98
CA TYR A 76 -11.91 -3.95 6.51
C TYR A 76 -12.41 -2.52 6.36
N LYS A 77 -12.23 -1.70 7.40
CA LYS A 77 -12.62 -0.29 7.40
C LYS A 77 -11.45 0.64 7.14
N TYR A 78 -10.25 0.23 7.57
CA TYR A 78 -9.03 1.01 7.44
C TYR A 78 -7.91 0.17 6.83
N ILE A 79 -6.99 0.87 6.16
CA ILE A 79 -5.71 0.33 5.72
C ILE A 79 -4.57 1.24 6.16
N LYS A 80 -3.35 0.71 6.09
CA LYS A 80 -2.11 1.47 6.22
C LYS A 80 -1.27 1.32 4.96
N PHE A 81 -0.44 2.31 4.67
CA PHE A 81 0.50 2.25 3.57
C PHE A 81 1.94 2.06 4.08
N VAL A 82 2.69 1.23 3.37
CA VAL A 82 4.14 1.11 3.54
C VAL A 82 4.79 1.31 2.18
N VAL A 83 5.73 2.22 2.07
CA VAL A 83 6.57 2.38 0.87
C VAL A 83 7.90 1.68 1.11
N ALA A 84 8.21 0.67 0.32
CA ALA A 84 9.52 0.05 0.25
C ALA A 84 10.32 0.60 -0.94
N ARG A 85 11.62 0.81 -0.74
CA ARG A 85 12.55 1.27 -1.77
C ARG A 85 13.73 0.32 -1.88
N TYR A 86 14.00 -0.15 -3.09
CA TYR A 86 15.09 -1.05 -3.43
C TYR A 86 15.44 -0.88 -4.90
N ASP A 87 16.72 -1.01 -5.28
CA ASP A 87 17.17 -1.02 -6.68
C ASP A 87 16.59 0.11 -7.56
N GLY A 88 16.42 1.31 -6.99
CA GLY A 88 15.85 2.47 -7.69
C GLY A 88 14.33 2.41 -7.93
N ILE A 89 13.65 1.39 -7.42
CA ILE A 89 12.20 1.19 -7.46
C ILE A 89 11.59 1.70 -6.15
N SER A 90 10.45 2.38 -6.25
CA SER A 90 9.55 2.64 -5.12
C SER A 90 8.30 1.78 -5.27
N ARG A 91 7.97 1.01 -4.24
CA ARG A 91 6.81 0.11 -4.22
C ARG A 91 5.97 0.40 -2.98
N MET A 92 4.69 0.70 -3.19
CA MET A 92 3.72 0.92 -2.13
C MET A 92 2.99 -0.39 -1.82
N PHE A 93 2.84 -0.73 -0.55
CA PHE A 93 2.10 -1.87 -0.06
C PHE A 93 0.90 -1.40 0.76
N PHE A 94 -0.25 -2.01 0.51
CA PHE A 94 -1.50 -1.79 1.21
C PHE A 94 -1.64 -2.83 2.31
N PHE A 95 -1.54 -2.42 3.57
CA PHE A 95 -1.54 -3.31 4.73
C PHE A 95 -2.83 -3.24 5.54
N SER A 96 -3.12 -4.32 6.26
CA SER A 96 -4.04 -4.32 7.39
C SER A 96 -3.55 -3.38 8.51
N GLU A 97 -4.46 -2.97 9.37
CA GLU A 97 -4.21 -2.01 10.46
C GLU A 97 -3.07 -2.43 11.41
N ASP A 98 -2.93 -3.74 11.61
CA ASP A 98 -1.94 -4.40 12.45
C ASP A 98 -0.67 -4.84 11.69
N TYR A 99 -0.58 -4.51 10.40
CA TYR A 99 0.47 -4.94 9.47
C TYR A 99 0.60 -6.47 9.30
N SER A 100 -0.40 -7.26 9.71
CA SER A 100 -0.34 -8.73 9.60
C SER A 100 -0.58 -9.25 8.19
N LYS A 101 -1.25 -8.48 7.33
CA LYS A 101 -1.61 -8.86 5.96
C LYS A 101 -1.27 -7.73 4.97
N ILE A 102 -0.69 -8.11 3.84
CA ILE A 102 -0.62 -7.27 2.64
C ILE A 102 -1.83 -7.61 1.78
N PHE A 103 -2.61 -6.60 1.40
CA PHE A 103 -3.76 -6.74 0.53
C PHE A 103 -3.35 -6.71 -0.94
N SER A 104 -2.57 -5.70 -1.32
CA SER A 104 -2.00 -5.55 -2.65
C SER A 104 -0.79 -4.62 -2.59
N ASP A 105 -0.17 -4.39 -3.74
CA ASP A 105 0.94 -3.47 -3.89
C ASP A 105 0.86 -2.71 -5.22
N PHE A 106 1.60 -1.62 -5.30
CA PHE A 106 1.71 -0.78 -6.49
C PHE A 106 3.15 -0.32 -6.68
N ILE A 107 3.70 -0.56 -7.87
CA ILE A 107 5.05 -0.11 -8.24
C ILE A 107 4.93 1.25 -8.92
N PHE A 108 5.68 2.24 -8.41
CA PHE A 108 5.86 3.49 -9.11
C PHE A 108 6.85 3.27 -10.26
N GLU A 109 6.33 3.13 -11.48
CA GLU A 109 7.18 3.21 -12.67
C GLU A 109 7.84 4.59 -12.70
N LYS A 110 9.14 4.65 -13.04
CA LYS A 110 9.76 5.94 -13.35
C LYS A 110 8.97 6.55 -14.50
N LEU A 111 8.43 7.75 -14.27
CA LEU A 111 7.98 8.61 -15.36
C LEU A 111 9.25 8.96 -16.14
N ASN A 112 9.50 8.22 -17.23
CA ASN A 112 10.52 8.58 -18.21
C ASN A 112 10.10 9.86 -18.93
#